data_AF-A0A0F9L9J9-F1
#
_entry.id   AF-A0A0F9L9J9-F1
#
_cell.length_a   1.000
_cell.length_b   1.000
_cell.length_c   1.000
_cell.angle_alpha   90.00
_cell.angle_beta   90.00
_cell.angle_gamma   90.00
#
_symmetry.space_group_name_H-M   'P 1'
#
loop_
_entity.id
_entity.type
_entity.pdbx_description
1 polymer ?
#
loop_
_entity_poly.entity_id
_entity_poly.type
_entity_poly.pdbx_seq_one_letter_code
_entity_poly.pdbx_strand_id
1 'polypeptide(L)'
;MTSIFKMLTVCFCLFGLSNSPEKFEKYKPQIERPNILFIAVDDLRNELGIYGSIAKSPHLDALAKEGILFTHHYVQVPTCGASRHALL
;
A
#
# COMPACT_ATOMS: atom_id res chain seq x y z
N MET A 1 53.12 15.90 -44.05
CA MET A 1 52.76 16.84 -42.97
C MET A 1 51.24 17.07 -42.81
N THR A 2 50.37 16.40 -43.58
CA THR A 2 48.90 16.58 -43.56
C THR A 2 48.14 15.47 -42.81
N SER A 3 48.79 14.35 -42.47
CA SER A 3 48.15 13.18 -41.84
C SER A 3 48.04 13.30 -40.31
N ILE A 4 49.00 13.98 -39.66
CA ILE A 4 49.00 14.25 -38.21
C ILE A 4 47.87 15.20 -37.79
N PHE A 5 47.54 16.20 -38.62
CA PHE A 5 46.44 17.12 -38.33
C PHE A 5 45.07 16.42 -38.38
N LYS A 6 44.86 15.50 -39.33
CA LYS A 6 43.63 14.69 -39.43
C LYS A 6 43.44 13.76 -38.23
N MET A 7 44.52 13.21 -37.68
CA MET A 7 44.47 12.31 -36.52
C MET A 7 44.09 13.05 -35.23
N LEU A 8 44.55 14.30 -35.07
CA LEU A 8 44.17 15.17 -33.95
C LEU A 8 42.69 15.62 -34.00
N THR A 9 42.14 15.86 -35.20
CA THR A 9 40.72 16.26 -35.35
C THR A 9 39.76 15.10 -35.06
N VAL A 10 40.12 13.86 -35.42
CA VAL A 10 39.28 12.67 -35.15
C VAL A 10 39.22 12.33 -33.65
N CYS A 11 40.32 12.56 -32.91
CA CYS A 11 40.35 12.36 -31.45
C CYS A 11 39.43 13.34 -30.69
N PHE A 12 39.30 14.58 -31.17
CA PHE A 12 38.43 15.58 -30.52
C PHE A 12 36.94 15.27 -30.70
N CYS A 13 36.56 14.65 -31.84
CA CYS A 13 35.18 14.22 -32.09
C CYS A 13 34.76 12.99 -31.25
N LEU A 14 35.69 12.08 -30.92
CA LEU A 14 35.39 10.91 -30.08
C LEU A 14 35.22 11.25 -28.60
N PHE A 15 35.88 12.31 -28.11
CA PHE A 15 35.69 12.79 -26.73
C PHE A 15 34.40 13.59 -26.54
N GLY A 16 33.87 14.18 -27.62
CA GLY A 16 32.67 15.02 -27.59
C GLY A 16 31.33 14.28 -27.53
N LEU A 17 31.30 12.96 -27.80
CA LEU A 17 30.04 12.19 -27.84
C LEU A 17 29.65 11.49 -26.53
N SER A 18 30.53 11.44 -25.51
CA SER A 18 30.30 10.61 -24.32
C SER A 18 29.63 11.36 -23.14
N ASN A 19 29.39 12.66 -23.22
CA ASN A 19 28.79 13.44 -22.13
C ASN A 19 27.29 13.73 -22.37
N SER A 20 26.54 12.69 -22.74
CA SER A 20 25.09 12.74 -22.55
C SER A 20 24.83 12.43 -21.08
N PRO A 21 24.29 13.35 -20.25
CA PRO A 21 23.86 12.97 -18.92
C PRO A 21 22.75 11.94 -19.08
N GLU A 22 23.03 10.67 -18.78
CA GLU A 22 21.97 9.69 -18.56
C GLU A 22 21.08 10.26 -17.47
N LYS A 23 19.89 10.72 -17.87
CA LYS A 23 18.83 11.04 -16.94
C LYS A 23 18.48 9.73 -16.25
N PHE A 24 19.08 9.50 -15.09
CA PHE A 24 18.60 8.50 -14.14
C PHE A 24 17.20 8.94 -13.70
N GLU A 25 16.18 8.49 -14.44
CA GLU A 25 14.81 8.55 -13.97
C GLU A 25 14.73 7.77 -12.68
N LYS A 26 14.55 8.52 -11.60
CA LYS A 26 14.42 7.99 -10.26
C LYS A 26 13.15 7.13 -10.22
N TYR A 27 13.30 5.81 -10.28
CA TYR A 27 12.20 4.86 -10.16
C TYR A 27 11.47 5.12 -8.84
N LYS A 28 10.31 5.76 -8.91
CA LYS A 28 9.36 5.81 -7.80
C LYS A 28 8.56 4.53 -7.91
N PRO A 29 8.74 3.54 -7.01
CA PRO A 29 7.79 2.45 -6.94
C PRO A 29 6.42 3.08 -6.71
N GLN A 30 5.51 2.90 -7.66
CA GLN A 30 4.10 3.22 -7.47
C GLN A 30 3.55 2.20 -6.49
N ILE A 31 3.80 2.44 -5.20
CA ILE A 31 3.04 1.77 -4.15
C ILE A 31 1.64 2.37 -4.26
N GLU A 32 0.76 1.66 -4.95
CA GLU A 32 -0.65 2.01 -5.02
C GLU A 32 -1.19 2.05 -3.59
N ARG A 33 -1.79 3.19 -3.23
CA ARG A 33 -2.39 3.34 -1.92
C ARG A 33 -3.62 2.44 -1.86
N PRO A 34 -3.74 1.55 -0.88
CA PRO A 34 -4.91 0.69 -0.78
C PRO A 34 -6.14 1.54 -0.45
N ASN A 35 -7.29 1.13 -0.97
CA ASN A 35 -8.57 1.65 -0.51
C ASN A 35 -8.91 1.00 0.83
N ILE A 36 -9.40 1.80 1.78
CA ILE A 36 -9.80 1.32 3.10
C ILE A 36 -11.32 1.38 3.20
N LEU A 37 -11.96 0.22 3.35
CA LEU A 37 -13.38 0.11 3.67
C LEU A 37 -13.52 -0.17 5.17
N PHE A 38 -14.08 0.79 5.91
CA PHE A 38 -14.38 0.63 7.32
C PHE A 38 -15.87 0.37 7.52
N ILE A 39 -16.21 -0.80 8.10
CA ILE A 39 -17.58 -1.21 8.40
C ILE A 39 -17.76 -1.25 9.91
N ALA A 40 -18.68 -0.44 10.43
CA ALA A 40 -19.08 -0.45 11.83
C ALA A 40 -20.56 -0.85 11.94
N VAL A 41 -20.87 -1.82 12.79
CA VAL A 41 -22.23 -2.32 13.03
C VAL A 41 -22.67 -1.88 14.42
N ASP A 42 -23.87 -1.32 14.54
CA ASP A 42 -24.40 -0.86 15.83
C ASP A 42 -24.87 -2.05 16.67
N ASP A 43 -24.57 -2.01 17.97
CA ASP A 43 -24.99 -2.99 18.98
C ASP A 43 -24.67 -4.48 18.68
N LEU A 44 -23.68 -4.74 17.82
CA LEU A 44 -23.25 -6.10 17.50
C LEU A 44 -22.32 -6.67 18.58
N ARG A 45 -22.76 -7.74 19.25
CA ARG A 45 -21.92 -8.58 20.13
C ARG A 45 -21.17 -9.63 19.29
N ASN A 46 -20.43 -10.53 19.94
CA ASN A 46 -19.78 -11.70 19.32
C ASN A 46 -20.78 -12.77 18.81
N GLU A 47 -21.95 -12.36 18.35
CA GLU A 47 -23.05 -13.20 17.87
C GLU A 47 -22.92 -13.48 16.37
N LEU A 48 -21.74 -13.95 15.96
CA LEU A 48 -21.46 -14.40 14.59
C LEU A 48 -21.09 -15.88 14.60
N GLY A 49 -21.36 -16.58 13.50
CA GLY A 49 -21.03 -17.99 13.30
C GLY A 49 -19.55 -18.27 13.54
N ILE A 50 -18.65 -17.37 13.09
CA ILE A 50 -17.21 -17.48 13.32
C ILE A 50 -16.79 -17.45 14.81
N TYR A 51 -17.61 -16.85 15.68
CA TYR A 51 -17.40 -16.85 17.13
C TYR A 51 -18.14 -18.00 17.84
N GLY A 52 -18.79 -18.90 17.10
CA GLY A 52 -19.54 -20.05 17.64
C GLY A 52 -21.01 -19.76 17.97
N SER A 53 -21.56 -18.63 17.53
CA SER A 53 -22.99 -18.34 17.67
C SER A 53 -23.84 -19.16 16.69
N ILE A 54 -25.12 -19.32 17.01
CA ILE A 54 -26.13 -19.95 16.13
C ILE A 54 -26.57 -19.01 14.97
N ALA A 55 -26.17 -17.75 15.02
CA ALA A 55 -26.46 -16.77 13.99
C ALA A 55 -25.86 -17.16 12.64
N LYS A 56 -26.64 -17.00 11.57
CA LYS A 56 -26.16 -17.26 10.19
C LYS A 56 -25.47 -16.02 9.63
N SER A 57 -24.14 -16.03 9.60
CA SER A 57 -23.32 -14.92 9.11
C SER A 57 -22.32 -15.32 8.02
N PRO A 58 -22.74 -16.01 6.94
CA PRO A 58 -21.82 -16.66 6.00
C PRO A 58 -20.82 -15.70 5.32
N HIS A 59 -21.22 -14.45 5.05
CA HIS A 59 -20.33 -13.45 4.44
C HIS A 59 -19.28 -12.90 5.41
N LEU A 60 -19.66 -12.67 6.68
CA LEU A 60 -18.71 -12.24 7.71
C LEU A 60 -17.77 -13.38 8.11
N ASP A 61 -18.28 -14.61 8.14
CA ASP A 61 -17.48 -15.80 8.42
C ASP A 61 -16.45 -16.06 7.31
N ALA A 62 -16.81 -15.81 6.04
CA ALA A 62 -15.87 -15.87 4.92
C ALA A 62 -14.81 -14.76 5.02
N LEU A 63 -15.23 -13.52 5.29
CA LEU A 63 -14.31 -12.38 5.48
C LEU A 63 -13.29 -12.64 6.60
N ALA A 64 -13.73 -13.23 7.71
CA ALA A 64 -12.87 -13.59 8.82
C ALA A 64 -11.82 -14.67 8.47
N LYS A 65 -12.12 -15.57 7.52
CA LYS A 65 -11.18 -16.60 7.03
C LYS A 65 -10.12 -16.04 6.08
N GLU A 66 -10.46 -14.98 5.35
CA GLU A 66 -9.55 -14.30 4.42
C GLU A 66 -8.68 -13.24 5.12
N GLY A 67 -9.04 -12.86 6.35
CA GLY A 67 -8.37 -11.83 7.13
C GLY A 67 -7.86 -12.30 8.49
N ILE A 68 -7.84 -11.37 9.43
CA ILE A 68 -7.44 -11.62 10.83
C ILE A 68 -8.67 -11.42 11.73
N LEU A 69 -8.96 -12.43 12.54
CA LEU A 69 -10.04 -12.39 13.52
C LEU A 69 -9.50 -12.01 14.91
N PHE A 70 -10.12 -11.01 15.54
CA PHE A 70 -9.79 -10.60 16.91
C PHE A 70 -10.73 -11.28 17.91
N THR A 71 -10.23 -12.20 18.73
CA THR A 71 -11.02 -12.88 19.76
C THR A 71 -11.16 -12.07 21.06
N HIS A 72 -10.33 -11.04 21.23
CA HIS A 72 -10.27 -10.20 22.43
C HIS A 72 -10.32 -8.71 22.04
N HIS A 73 -11.38 -8.32 21.35
CA HIS A 73 -11.66 -6.92 21.01
C HIS A 73 -12.58 -6.27 22.05
N TYR A 74 -12.21 -5.09 22.54
CA TYR A 74 -12.96 -4.35 23.56
C TYR A 74 -13.23 -2.91 23.10
N VAL A 75 -14.39 -2.39 23.46
CA VAL A 75 -14.71 -0.96 23.30
C VAL A 75 -14.31 -0.18 24.55
N GLN A 76 -13.94 1.09 24.37
CA GLN A 76 -13.53 1.94 25.50
C GLN A 76 -14.69 2.24 26.47
N VAL A 77 -15.90 2.42 25.94
CA VAL A 77 -17.11 2.69 26.71
C VAL A 77 -18.28 1.93 26.06
N PRO A 78 -19.11 1.19 26.81
CA PRO A 78 -20.23 0.43 26.25
C PRO A 78 -21.46 1.31 25.99
N THR A 79 -21.26 2.46 25.34
CA THR A 79 -22.35 3.36 24.88
C THR A 79 -22.05 3.82 23.46
N CYS A 80 -23.07 3.85 22.59
CA CYS A 80 -22.90 4.12 21.16
C CYS A 80 -22.16 5.44 20.91
N GLY A 81 -22.56 6.53 21.60
CA GLY A 81 -21.97 7.85 21.43
C GLY A 81 -20.50 7.92 21.83
N ALA A 82 -20.17 7.51 23.06
CA ALA A 82 -18.80 7.57 23.57
C ALA A 82 -17.88 6.57 22.85
N SER A 83 -18.37 5.37 22.51
CA SER A 83 -17.61 4.38 21.75
C SER A 83 -17.27 4.88 20.35
N ARG A 84 -18.23 5.50 19.64
CA ARG A 84 -18.01 6.05 18.30
C ARG A 84 -17.04 7.22 18.33
N HIS A 85 -17.14 8.08 19.36
CA HIS A 85 -16.22 9.19 19.53
C HIS A 85 -14.78 8.72 19.85
N ALA A 86 -14.60 7.60 20.56
CA ALA A 86 -13.27 7.05 20.81
C ALA A 86 -12.63 6.40 19.57
N LEU A 87 -13.43 6.05 18.56
CA LEU A 87 -13.01 5.35 17.35
C LEU A 87 -12.60 6.30 16.21
N LEU A 88 -13.16 7.53 16.19
CA LEU A 88 -12.98 8.56 15.16
C LEU A 88 -12.11 9.71 15.67
#